data_AF-A0A2D8NKH2-F1
#
_entry.id   AF-A0A2D8NKH2-F1
#
_cell.length_a   1.000
_cell.length_b   1.000
_cell.length_c   1.000
_cell.angle_alpha   90.00
_cell.angle_beta   90.00
_cell.angle_gamma   90.00
#
_symmetry.space_group_name_H-M   'P 1'
#
loop_
_entity.id
_entity.type
_entity.pdbx_description
1 polymer ?
#
loop_
_entity_poly.entity_id
_entity_poly.type
_entity_poly.pdbx_seq_one_letter_code
_entity_poly.pdbx_strand_id
1 'polypeptide(L)'
;MTETQVITQARPFSRKAPRQPVQRSARRALRRLPIWLLVAFVLVVVLYPQFWMIMGSFKTQTEFFANPTWALPEQFNLDNYVYAFTRGDVALNYRNSLLVTLPSVALIVFLGVAAGYALEIMIWKGRRTTLLLVMAGIMVPGQMILVPLFTVYFRIGITDTLWPMILTYTAMGIPLTTFLMAAYFRSLPREIF
;
A
#
# COMPACT_ATOMS: atom_id res chain seq x y z
N MET A 1 69.64 -4.96 -55.97
CA MET A 1 69.69 -3.49 -56.07
C MET A 1 68.29 -2.99 -56.37
N THR A 2 67.91 -1.92 -55.67
CA THR A 2 66.87 -0.94 -55.99
C THR A 2 65.43 -1.26 -55.59
N GLU A 3 65.02 -0.57 -54.53
CA GLU A 3 63.66 -0.25 -54.11
C GLU A 3 62.83 0.33 -55.26
N THR A 4 61.52 0.05 -55.26
CA THR A 4 60.52 1.04 -55.68
C THR A 4 59.28 0.84 -54.83
N GLN A 5 59.03 1.83 -53.98
CA GLN A 5 57.82 1.99 -53.19
C GLN A 5 56.61 2.35 -54.06
N VAL A 6 55.51 2.65 -53.36
CA VAL A 6 54.32 3.44 -53.75
C VAL A 6 53.25 2.59 -54.47
N ILE A 7 51.97 2.52 -54.07
CA ILE A 7 51.06 3.45 -53.38
C ILE A 7 50.00 2.68 -52.58
N THR A 8 49.82 3.02 -51.30
CA THR A 8 48.63 2.75 -50.48
C THR A 8 47.42 3.50 -51.06
N GLN A 9 46.47 2.79 -51.68
CA GLN A 9 45.13 3.31 -51.89
C GLN A 9 44.19 2.78 -50.80
N ALA A 10 44.05 3.55 -49.73
CA ALA A 10 42.96 3.36 -48.77
C ALA A 10 41.64 3.73 -49.47
N ARG A 11 40.84 2.72 -49.83
CA ARG A 11 39.44 2.94 -50.23
C ARG A 11 38.69 3.54 -49.03
N PRO A 12 37.89 4.60 -49.21
CA PRO A 12 37.03 5.05 -48.13
C PRO A 12 35.99 3.97 -47.89
N PHE A 13 36.06 3.32 -46.72
CA PHE A 13 34.96 2.50 -46.22
C PHE A 13 33.74 3.42 -46.06
N SER A 14 32.88 3.47 -47.08
CA SER A 14 31.54 4.02 -46.95
C SER A 14 30.73 3.08 -46.05
N ARG A 15 30.87 3.26 -44.74
CA ARG A 15 29.95 2.72 -43.74
C ARG A 15 28.62 3.44 -43.96
N LYS A 16 27.75 2.89 -44.81
CA LYS A 16 26.31 3.21 -44.76
C LYS A 16 25.84 2.90 -43.34
N ALA A 17 25.55 3.95 -42.56
CA ALA A 17 24.98 3.80 -41.23
C ALA A 17 23.71 2.94 -41.32
N PRO A 18 23.54 1.92 -40.48
CA PRO A 18 22.32 1.13 -40.48
C PRO A 18 21.16 2.03 -40.02
N ARG A 19 20.30 2.44 -40.95
CA ARG A 19 19.02 3.08 -40.61
C ARG A 19 18.12 2.02 -39.95
N GLN A 20 18.10 2.00 -38.62
CA GLN A 20 17.11 1.28 -37.80
C GLN A 20 16.42 2.29 -36.86
N PRO A 21 15.22 2.02 -36.30
CA PRO A 21 14.01 1.42 -36.86
C PRO A 21 12.76 2.23 -36.39
N VAL A 22 12.49 3.40 -36.98
CA VAL A 22 11.39 4.29 -36.51
C VAL A 22 10.01 3.60 -36.55
N GLN A 23 9.78 2.70 -37.52
CA GLN A 23 8.50 1.99 -37.68
C GLN A 23 8.20 0.94 -36.58
N ARG A 24 9.21 0.42 -35.87
CA ARG A 24 8.99 -0.56 -34.76
C ARG A 24 8.45 0.12 -33.49
N SER A 25 8.67 1.42 -33.32
CA SER A 25 8.20 2.20 -32.16
C SER A 25 6.69 2.47 -32.23
N ALA A 26 6.18 2.92 -33.37
CA ALA A 26 4.76 3.24 -33.56
C ALA A 26 3.84 2.01 -33.39
N ARG A 27 4.25 0.85 -33.93
CA ARG A 27 3.49 -0.41 -33.74
C ARG A 27 3.49 -0.88 -32.28
N ARG A 28 4.54 -0.61 -31.51
CA ARG A 28 4.59 -0.91 -30.06
C ARG A 28 3.70 0.03 -29.25
N ALA A 29 3.66 1.32 -29.60
CA ALA A 29 2.77 2.30 -28.98
C ALA A 29 1.30 1.95 -29.20
N LEU A 30 0.92 1.63 -30.45
CA LEU A 30 -0.45 1.23 -30.79
C LEU A 30 -0.87 -0.08 -30.12
N ARG A 31 0.06 -1.03 -29.95
CA ARG A 31 -0.18 -2.29 -29.22
C ARG A 31 -0.40 -2.09 -27.71
N ARG A 32 0.10 -0.97 -27.14
CA ARG A 32 -0.09 -0.63 -25.73
C ARG A 32 -1.30 0.28 -25.48
N LEU A 33 -1.89 0.87 -26.53
CA LEU A 33 -3.08 1.70 -26.43
C LEU A 33 -4.21 1.10 -25.58
N PRO A 34 -4.62 -0.19 -25.72
CA PRO A 34 -5.67 -0.76 -24.88
C PRO A 34 -5.27 -0.80 -23.39
N ILE A 35 -3.99 -1.02 -23.08
CA ILE A 35 -3.49 -1.02 -21.71
C ILE A 35 -3.56 0.41 -21.14
N TRP A 36 -3.16 1.42 -21.91
CA TRP A 36 -3.25 2.82 -21.49
C TRP A 36 -4.69 3.28 -21.27
N LEU A 37 -5.63 2.87 -22.14
CA LEU A 37 -7.05 3.15 -21.97
C LEU A 37 -7.61 2.47 -20.72
N LEU A 38 -7.23 1.22 -20.46
CA LEU A 38 -7.62 0.51 -19.23
C LEU A 38 -7.07 1.21 -17.98
N VAL A 39 -5.79 1.60 -17.99
CA VAL A 39 -5.17 2.34 -16.87
C VAL A 39 -5.87 3.68 -16.66
N ALA A 40 -6.15 4.44 -17.73
CA ALA A 40 -6.88 5.70 -17.63
C ALA A 40 -8.30 5.50 -17.08
N PHE A 41 -9.01 4.47 -17.53
CA PHE A 41 -10.33 4.13 -17.01
C PHE A 41 -10.30 3.80 -15.52
N VAL A 42 -9.39 2.92 -15.08
CA VAL A 42 -9.22 2.57 -13.66
C VAL A 42 -8.89 3.81 -12.83
N LEU A 43 -8.02 4.69 -13.35
CA LEU A 43 -7.65 5.93 -12.67
C LEU A 43 -8.85 6.87 -12.51
N VAL A 44 -9.70 7.01 -13.54
CA VAL A 44 -10.94 7.79 -13.44
C VAL A 44 -11.87 7.17 -12.40
N VAL A 45 -12.07 5.86 -12.41
CA VAL A 45 -12.94 5.17 -11.44
C VAL A 45 -12.47 5.39 -9.99
N VAL A 46 -11.16 5.35 -9.75
CA VAL A 46 -10.57 5.56 -8.41
C VAL A 46 -10.60 7.03 -7.98
N LEU A 47 -10.25 7.95 -8.88
CA LEU A 47 -10.14 9.37 -8.55
C LEU A 47 -11.48 10.09 -8.50
N TYR A 48 -12.49 9.60 -9.22
CA TYR A 48 -13.82 10.21 -9.27
C TYR A 48 -14.45 10.46 -7.88
N PRO A 49 -14.61 9.45 -6.99
CA PRO A 49 -15.17 9.70 -5.66
C PRO A 49 -14.27 10.60 -4.80
N GLN A 50 -12.95 10.51 -4.97
CA GLN A 50 -12.00 11.33 -4.20
C GLN A 50 -12.07 12.80 -4.60
N PHE A 51 -12.22 13.08 -5.89
CA PHE A 51 -12.46 14.42 -6.41
C PHE A 51 -13.74 15.01 -5.81
N TRP A 52 -14.83 14.24 -5.80
CA TRP A 52 -16.10 14.70 -5.22
C TRP A 52 -16.06 14.87 -3.70
N MET A 53 -15.31 14.02 -2.98
CA MET A 53 -15.07 14.20 -1.54
C MET A 53 -14.35 15.52 -1.26
N ILE A 54 -13.32 15.85 -2.05
CA ILE A 54 -12.58 17.11 -1.93
C ILE A 54 -13.50 18.29 -2.28
N MET A 55 -14.23 18.24 -3.39
CA MET A 55 -15.19 19.28 -3.76
C MET A 55 -16.27 19.49 -2.69
N GLY A 56 -16.79 18.39 -2.12
CA GLY A 56 -17.76 18.42 -1.03
C GLY A 56 -17.22 19.06 0.25
N SER A 57 -15.93 18.94 0.52
CA SER A 57 -15.32 19.55 1.71
C SER A 57 -15.27 21.09 1.68
N PHE A 58 -15.46 21.70 0.50
CA PHE A 58 -15.60 23.16 0.36
C PHE A 58 -17.06 23.64 0.42
N LYS A 59 -18.05 22.73 0.40
CA LYS A 59 -19.46 23.10 0.39
C LYS A 59 -19.95 23.50 1.77
N THR A 60 -20.90 24.42 1.82
CA THR A 60 -21.63 24.67 3.08
C THR A 60 -22.55 23.50 3.41
N GLN A 61 -22.99 23.39 4.68
CA GLN A 61 -23.91 22.32 5.09
C GLN A 61 -25.21 22.35 4.28
N THR A 62 -25.78 23.55 4.07
CA THR A 62 -26.99 23.74 3.27
C THR A 62 -26.78 23.30 1.83
N GLU A 63 -25.67 23.69 1.21
CA GLU A 63 -25.31 23.31 -0.15
C GLU A 63 -25.10 21.80 -0.31
N PHE A 64 -24.48 21.16 0.69
CA PHE A 64 -24.23 19.72 0.69
C PHE A 64 -25.53 18.89 0.68
N PHE A 65 -26.57 19.36 1.39
CA PHE A 65 -27.85 18.65 1.50
C PHE A 65 -28.89 19.08 0.46
N ALA A 66 -28.87 20.33 -0.01
CA ALA A 66 -29.86 20.87 -0.94
C ALA A 66 -29.52 20.59 -2.41
N ASN A 67 -28.23 20.47 -2.75
CA ASN A 67 -27.79 20.27 -4.13
C ASN A 67 -27.52 18.79 -4.43
N PRO A 68 -27.60 18.36 -5.71
CA PRO A 68 -27.16 17.03 -6.12
C PRO A 68 -25.71 16.77 -5.74
N THR A 69 -25.37 15.50 -5.45
CA THR A 69 -24.03 15.10 -5.00
C THR A 69 -22.91 15.51 -5.97
N TRP A 70 -23.23 15.61 -7.26
CA TRP A 70 -22.34 16.00 -8.36
C TRP A 70 -22.36 17.51 -8.68
N ALA A 71 -23.01 18.34 -7.86
CA ALA A 71 -22.88 19.79 -7.99
C ALA A 71 -21.48 20.22 -7.53
N LEU A 72 -20.83 21.14 -8.25
CA LEU A 72 -19.59 21.77 -7.79
C LEU A 72 -19.89 22.77 -6.66
N PRO A 73 -18.91 23.08 -5.79
CA PRO A 73 -19.08 24.10 -4.77
C PRO A 73 -19.34 25.47 -5.43
N GLU A 74 -20.34 26.21 -4.95
CA GLU A 74 -20.62 27.58 -5.43
C GLU A 74 -19.45 28.53 -5.14
N GLN A 75 -18.79 28.34 -3.99
CA GLN A 75 -17.57 29.05 -3.59
C GLN A 75 -16.63 28.08 -2.87
N PHE A 76 -15.32 28.29 -3.01
CA PHE A 76 -14.33 27.53 -2.26
C PHE A 76 -14.29 28.01 -0.80
N ASN A 77 -15.11 27.41 0.06
CA ASN A 77 -15.16 27.74 1.48
C ASN A 77 -14.12 26.95 2.28
N LEU A 78 -13.19 27.65 2.95
CA LEU A 78 -12.19 27.06 3.84
C LEU A 78 -12.62 26.98 5.31
N ASP A 79 -13.77 27.55 5.66
CA ASP A 79 -14.31 27.57 7.03
C ASP A 79 -14.52 26.16 7.58
N ASN A 80 -14.85 25.18 6.72
CA ASN A 80 -14.97 23.78 7.13
C ASN A 80 -13.65 23.23 7.69
N TYR A 81 -12.51 23.60 7.10
CA TYR A 81 -11.19 23.21 7.60
C TYR A 81 -10.86 23.95 8.89
N VAL A 82 -11.11 25.26 8.95
CA VAL A 82 -10.89 26.05 10.18
C VAL A 82 -11.72 25.48 11.32
N TYR A 83 -13.00 25.20 11.09
CA TYR A 83 -13.91 24.58 12.04
C TYR A 83 -13.40 23.21 12.48
N ALA A 84 -12.96 22.37 11.54
CA ALA A 84 -12.42 21.05 11.84
C ALA A 84 -11.21 21.10 12.79
N PHE A 85 -10.29 22.04 12.60
CA PHE A 85 -9.11 22.18 13.45
C PHE A 85 -9.36 22.94 14.77
N THR A 86 -10.31 23.88 14.79
CA THR A 86 -10.57 24.70 15.98
C THR A 86 -11.65 24.15 16.90
N ARG A 87 -12.64 23.43 16.35
CA ARG A 87 -13.81 22.91 17.09
C ARG A 87 -14.04 21.42 16.91
N GLY A 88 -13.50 20.81 15.85
CA GLY A 88 -13.72 19.39 15.51
C GLY A 88 -12.67 18.42 16.07
N ASP A 89 -11.77 18.89 16.94
CA ASP A 89 -10.69 18.09 17.55
C ASP A 89 -9.84 17.29 16.56
N VAL A 90 -9.76 17.72 15.30
CA VAL A 90 -9.09 16.98 14.24
C VAL A 90 -7.61 16.78 14.55
N ALA A 91 -6.94 17.77 15.13
CA ALA A 91 -5.54 17.64 15.55
C ALA A 91 -5.34 16.52 16.60
N LEU A 92 -6.25 16.42 17.58
CA LEU A 92 -6.21 15.36 18.59
C LEU A 92 -6.47 13.99 17.95
N ASN A 93 -7.46 13.90 17.06
CA ASN A 93 -7.81 12.66 16.36
C ASN A 93 -6.67 12.15 15.46
N TYR A 94 -5.98 13.05 14.75
CA TYR A 94 -4.78 12.70 13.98
C TYR A 94 -3.64 12.23 14.88
N ARG A 95 -3.40 12.91 16.00
CA ARG A 95 -2.38 12.49 16.98
C ARG A 95 -2.69 11.10 17.54
N ASN A 96 -3.93 10.84 17.95
CA ASN A 96 -4.36 9.54 18.45
C ASN A 96 -4.20 8.45 17.38
N SER A 97 -4.55 8.75 16.13
CA SER A 97 -4.38 7.82 15.00
C SER A 97 -2.91 7.44 14.80
N LEU A 98 -1.99 8.41 14.87
CA LEU A 98 -0.55 8.13 14.78
C LEU A 98 -0.05 7.32 15.97
N LEU A 99 -0.47 7.69 17.19
CA LEU A 99 -0.10 7.00 18.43
C LEU A 99 -0.65 5.58 18.51
N VAL A 100 -1.73 5.28 17.80
CA VAL A 100 -2.25 3.90 17.69
C VAL A 100 -1.53 3.16 16.56
N THR A 101 -1.44 3.76 15.38
CA THR A 101 -1.00 3.07 14.16
C THR A 101 0.48 2.72 14.20
N LEU A 102 1.35 3.65 14.58
CA LEU A 102 2.80 3.44 14.57
C LEU A 102 3.23 2.28 15.49
N PRO A 103 2.88 2.25 16.79
CA PRO A 103 3.26 1.13 17.63
C PRO A 103 2.58 -0.17 17.22
N SER A 104 1.32 -0.12 16.75
CA SER A 104 0.64 -1.33 16.26
C SER A 104 1.40 -1.94 15.09
N VAL A 105 1.73 -1.16 14.06
CA VAL A 105 2.47 -1.64 12.89
C VAL A 105 3.86 -2.14 13.30
N ALA A 106 4.56 -1.43 14.17
CA ALA A 106 5.86 -1.87 14.68
C ALA A 106 5.77 -3.23 15.38
N LEU A 107 4.79 -3.42 16.26
CA LEU A 107 4.56 -4.70 16.96
C LEU A 107 4.13 -5.81 16.00
N ILE A 108 3.24 -5.53 15.04
CA ILE A 108 2.79 -6.49 14.02
C ILE A 108 3.97 -6.99 13.22
N VAL A 109 4.82 -6.09 12.73
CA VAL A 109 6.00 -6.45 11.95
C VAL A 109 6.98 -7.22 12.81
N PHE A 110 7.33 -6.70 13.99
CA PHE A 110 8.30 -7.34 14.87
C PHE A 110 7.88 -8.77 15.26
N LEU A 111 6.65 -8.93 15.77
CA LEU A 111 6.13 -10.23 16.21
C LEU A 111 5.82 -11.15 15.04
N GLY A 112 5.25 -10.63 13.95
CA GLY A 112 4.90 -11.41 12.76
C GLY A 112 6.12 -11.93 12.01
N VAL A 113 7.19 -11.12 11.90
CA VAL A 113 8.48 -11.55 11.34
C VAL A 113 9.11 -12.63 12.23
N ALA A 114 9.17 -12.40 13.55
CA ALA A 114 9.73 -13.37 14.48
C ALA A 114 8.97 -14.71 14.44
N ALA A 115 7.63 -14.66 14.44
CA ALA A 115 6.78 -15.84 14.34
C ALA A 115 6.94 -16.55 12.99
N GLY A 116 6.97 -15.81 11.88
CA GLY A 116 7.17 -16.38 10.54
C GLY A 116 8.51 -17.11 10.44
N TYR A 117 9.57 -16.53 11.01
CA TYR A 117 10.89 -17.15 11.06
C TYR A 117 10.90 -18.42 11.92
N ALA A 118 10.34 -18.34 13.14
CA ALA A 118 10.28 -19.47 14.05
C ALA A 118 9.44 -20.65 13.50
N LEU A 119 8.41 -20.37 12.71
CA LEU A 119 7.51 -21.40 12.17
C LEU A 119 8.02 -22.01 10.87
N GLU A 120 8.72 -21.24 10.03
CA GLU A 120 9.22 -21.72 8.73
C GLU A 120 10.66 -22.24 8.79
N ILE A 121 11.57 -21.47 9.40
CA ILE A 121 13.01 -21.75 9.38
C ILE A 121 13.40 -22.71 10.51
N MET A 122 13.01 -22.42 11.75
CA MET A 122 13.40 -23.25 12.89
C MET A 122 12.76 -24.65 12.84
N ILE A 123 13.50 -25.67 13.27
CA ILE A 123 13.08 -27.07 13.22
C ILE A 123 12.64 -27.51 14.62
N TRP A 124 11.33 -27.64 14.82
CA TRP A 124 10.75 -28.13 16.07
C TRP A 124 9.41 -28.84 15.83
N LYS A 125 9.02 -29.70 16.78
CA LYS A 125 7.83 -30.55 16.66
C LYS A 125 6.55 -29.71 16.78
N GLY A 126 5.70 -29.75 15.76
CA GLY A 126 4.39 -29.06 15.76
C GLY A 126 4.35 -27.73 15.03
N ARG A 127 5.48 -27.22 14.51
CA ARG A 127 5.56 -25.93 13.79
C ARG A 127 4.52 -25.73 12.70
N ARG A 128 4.21 -26.79 11.93
CA ARG A 128 3.20 -26.74 10.85
C ARG A 128 1.78 -26.58 11.39
N THR A 129 1.47 -27.28 12.49
CA THR A 129 0.16 -27.16 13.15
C THR A 129 0.01 -25.77 13.77
N THR A 130 1.04 -25.25 14.42
CA THR A 130 1.03 -23.89 14.97
C THR A 130 0.85 -22.84 13.89
N LEU A 131 1.53 -22.99 12.74
CA LEU A 131 1.32 -22.09 11.60
C LEU A 131 -0.13 -22.10 11.12
N LEU A 132 -0.74 -23.28 10.99
CA LEU A 132 -2.15 -23.41 10.61
C LEU A 132 -3.09 -22.77 11.64
N LEU A 133 -2.83 -22.95 12.94
CA LEU A 133 -3.61 -22.31 14.00
C LEU A 133 -3.51 -20.78 13.96
N VAL A 134 -2.30 -20.25 13.74
CA VAL A 134 -2.11 -18.80 13.56
C VAL A 134 -2.89 -18.30 12.34
N MET A 135 -2.79 -19.01 11.20
CA MET A 135 -3.52 -18.64 9.98
C MET A 135 -5.04 -18.71 10.14
N ALA A 136 -5.56 -19.63 10.95
CA ALA A 136 -6.98 -19.70 11.26
C ALA A 136 -7.50 -18.40 11.92
N GLY A 137 -6.61 -17.65 12.60
CA GLY A 137 -6.92 -16.33 13.13
C GLY A 137 -7.36 -15.31 12.07
N ILE A 138 -6.93 -15.46 10.81
CA ILE A 138 -7.36 -14.59 9.69
C ILE A 138 -8.86 -14.75 9.41
N MET A 139 -9.42 -15.93 9.69
CA MET A 139 -10.83 -16.23 9.43
C MET A 139 -11.76 -15.58 10.47
N VAL A 140 -11.22 -15.10 11.60
CA VAL A 140 -12.03 -14.49 12.64
C VAL A 140 -12.33 -13.03 12.28
N PRO A 141 -13.60 -12.67 12.02
CA PRO A 141 -13.94 -11.29 11.71
C PRO A 141 -13.84 -10.44 12.97
N GLY A 142 -13.11 -9.31 12.87
CA GLY A 142 -12.83 -8.45 14.02
C GLY A 142 -14.09 -7.93 14.72
N GLN A 143 -15.17 -7.74 13.97
CA GLN A 143 -16.45 -7.24 14.48
C GLN A 143 -17.10 -8.22 15.47
N MET A 144 -16.92 -9.54 15.30
CA MET A 144 -17.51 -10.54 16.22
C MET A 144 -16.83 -10.55 17.59
N ILE A 145 -15.55 -10.20 17.67
CA ILE A 145 -14.77 -10.24 18.91
C ILE A 145 -14.81 -8.89 19.66
N LEU A 146 -15.42 -7.85 19.08
CA LEU A 146 -15.37 -6.49 19.65
C LEU A 146 -16.05 -6.41 21.03
N VAL A 147 -17.24 -6.99 21.17
CA VAL A 147 -17.99 -7.01 22.45
C VAL A 147 -17.23 -7.75 23.57
N PRO A 148 -16.73 -8.99 23.35
CA PRO A 148 -15.95 -9.66 24.39
C PRO A 148 -14.63 -8.96 24.69
N LEU A 149 -13.94 -8.39 23.68
CA LEU A 149 -12.72 -7.59 23.92
C LEU A 149 -13.00 -6.34 24.75
N PHE A 150 -14.08 -5.61 24.45
CA PHE A 150 -14.50 -4.47 25.24
C PHE A 150 -14.74 -4.86 26.71
N THR A 151 -15.39 -6.00 26.93
CA THR A 151 -15.62 -6.52 28.30
C THR A 151 -14.30 -6.80 29.03
N VAL A 152 -13.31 -7.38 28.33
CA VAL A 152 -11.97 -7.61 28.89
C VAL A 152 -11.30 -6.28 29.24
N TYR A 153 -11.28 -5.33 28.30
CA TYR A 153 -10.65 -4.02 28.49
C TYR A 153 -11.29 -3.20 29.61
N PHE A 154 -12.61 -3.31 29.76
CA PHE A 154 -13.35 -2.70 30.85
C PHE A 154 -12.98 -3.30 32.21
N ARG A 155 -12.92 -4.63 32.30
CA ARG A 155 -12.56 -5.33 33.54
C ARG A 155 -11.14 -5.00 34.01
N ILE A 156 -10.21 -4.82 33.07
CA ILE A 156 -8.81 -4.47 33.38
C ILE A 156 -8.59 -2.94 33.46
N GLY A 157 -9.63 -2.13 33.24
CA GLY A 157 -9.60 -0.68 33.45
C GLY A 157 -8.86 0.15 32.40
N ILE A 158 -8.66 -0.36 31.17
CA ILE A 158 -7.90 0.35 30.12
C ILE A 158 -8.78 0.94 29.00
N THR A 159 -10.10 0.87 29.13
CA THR A 159 -11.05 1.26 28.07
C THR A 159 -10.92 2.71 27.62
N ASP A 160 -10.60 3.63 28.53
CA ASP A 160 -10.47 5.06 28.25
C ASP A 160 -9.04 5.45 27.84
N THR A 161 -8.34 4.55 27.15
CA THR A 161 -6.96 4.76 26.68
C THR A 161 -6.80 4.26 25.25
N LEU A 162 -5.63 4.50 24.65
CA LEU A 162 -5.29 4.00 23.31
C LEU A 162 -4.89 2.52 23.29
N TRP A 163 -4.62 1.91 24.45
CA TRP A 163 -4.13 0.53 24.57
C TRP A 163 -5.07 -0.53 23.97
N PRO A 164 -6.40 -0.49 24.20
CA PRO A 164 -7.35 -1.39 23.53
C PRO A 164 -7.16 -1.46 22.02
N MET A 165 -6.99 -0.32 21.36
CA MET A 165 -6.84 -0.25 19.91
C MET A 165 -5.49 -0.81 19.48
N ILE A 166 -4.40 -0.44 20.17
CA ILE A 166 -3.05 -0.92 19.85
C ILE A 166 -2.99 -2.45 19.95
N LEU A 167 -3.50 -3.01 21.05
CA LEU A 167 -3.49 -4.45 21.28
C LEU A 167 -4.38 -5.20 20.29
N THR A 168 -5.58 -4.67 20.01
CA THR A 168 -6.53 -5.30 19.07
C THR A 168 -5.95 -5.33 17.66
N TYR A 169 -5.47 -4.19 17.15
CA TYR A 169 -4.87 -4.13 15.82
C TYR A 169 -3.62 -4.99 15.71
N THR A 170 -2.78 -5.01 16.76
CA THR A 170 -1.61 -5.87 16.80
C THR A 170 -1.98 -7.35 16.69
N ALA A 171 -2.90 -7.81 17.55
CA ALA A 171 -3.34 -9.20 17.56
C ALA A 171 -3.98 -9.62 16.23
N MET A 172 -4.79 -8.74 15.62
CA MET A 172 -5.42 -9.01 14.32
C MET A 172 -4.43 -9.01 13.16
N GLY A 173 -3.36 -8.20 13.22
CA GLY A 173 -2.37 -8.11 12.15
C GLY A 173 -1.33 -9.24 12.15
N ILE A 174 -1.06 -9.86 13.31
CA ILE A 174 -0.06 -10.92 13.46
C ILE A 174 -0.31 -12.12 12.53
N PRO A 175 -1.54 -12.69 12.42
CA PRO A 175 -1.80 -13.85 11.55
C PRO A 175 -1.39 -13.66 10.10
N LEU A 176 -1.84 -12.56 9.47
CA LEU A 176 -1.52 -12.26 8.08
C LEU A 176 -0.02 -12.00 7.90
N THR A 177 0.58 -11.22 8.81
CA THR A 177 2.01 -10.89 8.74
C THR A 177 2.87 -12.13 8.91
N THR A 178 2.53 -13.00 9.85
CA THR A 178 3.21 -14.30 10.05
C THR A 178 3.12 -15.16 8.81
N PHE A 179 1.95 -15.23 8.17
CA PHE A 179 1.77 -15.97 6.93
C PHE A 179 2.62 -15.41 5.79
N LEU A 180 2.60 -14.09 5.59
CA LEU A 180 3.40 -13.42 4.56
C LEU A 180 4.90 -13.64 4.79
N MET A 181 5.36 -13.52 6.04
CA MET A 181 6.77 -13.70 6.38
C MET A 181 7.20 -15.17 6.26
N ALA A 182 6.37 -16.13 6.68
CA ALA A 182 6.64 -17.55 6.45
C ALA A 182 6.70 -17.89 4.95
N ALA A 183 5.79 -17.34 4.13
CA ALA A 183 5.81 -17.52 2.68
C ALA A 183 7.08 -16.90 2.05
N TYR A 184 7.49 -15.73 2.52
CA TYR A 184 8.73 -15.07 2.11
C TYR A 184 9.96 -15.90 2.47
N PHE A 185 10.11 -16.32 3.74
CA PHE A 185 11.23 -17.14 4.19
C PHE A 185 11.31 -18.49 3.47
N ARG A 186 10.16 -19.10 3.14
CA ARG A 186 10.10 -20.33 2.34
C ARG A 186 10.65 -20.16 0.92
N SER A 187 10.51 -18.97 0.35
CA SER A 187 10.99 -18.69 -1.01
C SER A 187 12.51 -18.55 -1.11
N LEU A 188 13.19 -18.38 0.04
CA LEU A 188 14.62 -18.21 0.11
C LEU A 188 15.36 -19.57 0.18
N PRO A 189 16.50 -19.73 -0.52
CA PRO A 189 17.35 -20.92 -0.38
C PRO A 189 17.77 -21.14 1.06
N ARG A 190 17.78 -22.39 1.54
CA ARG A 190 18.15 -22.68 2.95
C ARG A 190 19.61 -22.35 3.29
N GLU A 191 20.48 -22.24 2.30
CA GLU A 191 21.91 -21.97 2.47
C GLU A 191 22.24 -20.56 2.95
N ILE A 192 21.28 -19.62 2.94
CA ILE A 192 21.49 -18.24 3.40
C ILE A 192 21.12 -18.01 4.87
N PHE A 193 20.60 -19.04 5.55
CA PHE A 193 20.25 -19.03 6.98
C PHE A 193 21.27 -19.84 7.78
#